data_AF-A0A9D2SCP5-F1
#
_entry.id   AF-A0A9D2SCP5-F1
#
_cell.length_a   1.000
_cell.length_b   1.000
_cell.length_c   1.000
_cell.angle_alpha   90.00
_cell.angle_beta   90.00
_cell.angle_gamma   90.00
#
_symmetry.space_group_name_H-M   'P 1'
#
loop_
_entity.id
_entity.type
_entity.pdbx_description
1 polymer ?
#
loop_
_entity_poly.entity_id
_entity_poly.type
_entity_poly.pdbx_seq_one_letter_code
_entity_poly.pdbx_strand_id
1 'polypeptide(L)'
;MTLEGENSVCFGAQTQISPAFEYRIEAVGGVSEEDATTVGSFPFTEEGQVDFSGMKYAHLYAKELSSPAIVNAADLNIPAGIVGDNYKKGHSVMIEGGTGPYTVSFSPQVKGLSIDAYNYLVYERPGEPVEAQTVTITVTDQYKMTGTATITVGAVEVPRYQVAVNSGQVLNGPGSYKEGDTVEIQSTPSAGTRFDH
;
A
#
# COMPACT_ATOMS: atom_id res chain seq x y z
N MET A 1 22.93 16.09 -24.60
CA MET A 1 24.02 17.02 -25.02
C MET A 1 25.31 16.26 -24.88
N THR A 2 26.08 16.09 -25.95
CA THR A 2 27.38 15.39 -25.91
C THR A 2 28.47 16.43 -25.74
N LEU A 3 29.30 16.30 -24.70
CA LEU A 3 30.47 17.15 -24.47
C LEU A 3 31.71 16.27 -24.62
N GLU A 4 32.40 16.37 -25.75
CA GLU A 4 33.71 15.75 -25.95
C GLU A 4 34.79 16.81 -25.73
N GLY A 5 35.69 16.59 -24.78
CA GLY A 5 36.70 17.59 -24.43
C GLY A 5 38.06 16.99 -24.15
N GLU A 6 39.03 17.26 -25.04
CA GLU A 6 40.43 17.36 -24.61
C GLU A 6 40.63 18.76 -24.02
N ASN A 7 40.64 18.86 -22.69
CA ASN A 7 41.00 20.04 -21.91
C ASN A 7 40.36 21.37 -22.38
N SER A 8 39.12 21.66 -21.98
CA SER A 8 38.69 22.99 -21.45
C SER A 8 37.17 23.14 -21.37
N VAL A 9 36.71 23.42 -20.15
CA VAL A 9 35.65 24.37 -19.77
C VAL A 9 34.39 24.38 -20.64
N CYS A 10 33.42 23.53 -20.31
CA CYS A 10 32.04 23.74 -20.79
C CYS A 10 31.31 24.70 -19.85
N PHE A 11 31.42 26.01 -20.10
CA PHE A 11 30.54 27.03 -19.54
C PHE A 11 29.65 27.59 -20.65
N GLY A 12 28.33 27.51 -20.49
CA GLY A 12 27.41 28.44 -21.18
C GLY A 12 26.39 27.88 -22.17
N ALA A 13 26.15 26.57 -22.26
CA ALA A 13 24.99 26.07 -23.02
C ALA A 13 23.76 25.94 -22.11
N GLN A 14 22.94 26.99 -22.03
CA GLN A 14 21.58 26.86 -21.48
C GLN A 14 20.72 26.07 -22.47
N THR A 15 20.68 24.75 -22.31
CA THR A 15 19.67 23.92 -22.98
C THR A 15 18.44 23.89 -22.08
N GLN A 16 17.35 24.52 -22.51
CA GLN A 16 16.06 24.39 -21.83
C GLN A 16 15.47 23.03 -22.20
N ILE A 17 15.71 22.04 -21.33
CA ILE A 17 14.99 20.77 -21.36
C ILE A 17 13.64 21.07 -20.68
N SER A 18 12.52 20.77 -21.35
CA SER A 18 11.16 20.83 -20.78
C SER A 18 10.65 19.40 -20.61
N PRO A 19 10.98 18.72 -19.51
CA PRO A 19 10.63 17.34 -19.28
C PRO A 19 9.32 17.24 -18.50
N ALA A 20 8.54 16.19 -18.78
CA ALA A 20 7.39 15.83 -17.97
C ALA A 20 7.85 15.24 -16.63
N PHE A 21 6.96 15.20 -15.63
CA PHE A 21 7.20 14.58 -14.32
C PHE A 21 7.76 13.14 -14.39
N GLU A 22 7.52 12.44 -15.50
CA GLU A 22 7.90 11.04 -15.75
C GLU A 22 9.33 10.83 -16.24
N TYR A 23 10.24 11.80 -16.09
CA TYR A 23 11.62 11.65 -16.53
C TYR A 23 12.60 12.03 -15.43
N ARG A 24 13.87 11.62 -15.57
CA ARG A 24 15.02 12.13 -14.81
C ARG A 24 16.18 12.46 -15.73
N ILE A 25 17.12 13.28 -15.25
CA ILE A 25 18.41 13.47 -15.91
C ILE A 25 19.36 12.37 -15.42
N GLU A 26 19.92 11.60 -16.34
CA GLU A 26 21.05 10.71 -16.06
C GLU A 26 22.32 11.32 -16.65
N ALA A 27 23.30 11.51 -15.78
CA ALA A 27 24.63 12.02 -16.10
C ALA A 27 25.61 10.85 -16.16
N VAL A 28 26.22 10.63 -17.32
CA VAL A 28 27.26 9.62 -17.52
C VAL A 28 28.59 10.26 -17.85
N GLY A 29 29.67 9.67 -17.35
CA GLY A 29 31.03 10.15 -17.57
C GLY A 29 32.04 9.01 -17.65
N GLY A 30 33.11 9.21 -18.41
CA GLY A 30 34.20 8.25 -18.57
C GLY A 30 35.44 8.85 -19.26
N VAL A 31 36.47 8.02 -19.45
CA VAL A 31 37.64 8.37 -20.28
C VAL A 31 37.37 8.20 -21.78
N SER A 32 36.30 7.47 -22.13
CA SER A 32 35.77 7.24 -23.47
C SER A 32 34.24 7.03 -23.37
N GLU A 33 33.52 6.96 -24.50
CA GLU A 33 32.10 6.59 -24.52
C GLU A 33 31.88 5.14 -24.04
N GLU A 34 32.78 4.23 -24.43
CA GLU A 34 32.70 2.80 -24.10
C GLU A 34 32.89 2.55 -22.59
N ASP A 35 33.68 3.38 -21.92
CA ASP A 35 33.96 3.31 -20.49
C ASP A 35 33.01 4.17 -19.64
N ALA A 36 32.05 4.85 -20.27
CA ALA A 36 31.18 5.79 -19.57
C ALA A 36 30.22 5.06 -18.61
N THR A 37 30.14 5.56 -17.38
CA THR A 37 29.23 5.05 -16.34
C THR A 37 28.41 6.17 -15.73
N THR A 38 27.32 5.83 -15.04
CA THR A 38 26.48 6.82 -14.35
C THR A 38 27.25 7.47 -13.19
N VAL A 39 27.43 8.78 -13.27
CA VAL A 39 28.14 9.60 -12.28
C VAL A 39 27.18 10.51 -11.50
N GLY A 40 25.94 10.65 -11.97
CA GLY A 40 24.88 11.39 -11.27
C GLY A 40 23.50 11.11 -11.85
N SER A 41 22.48 11.27 -11.02
CA SER A 41 21.08 11.08 -11.41
C SER A 41 20.19 12.00 -10.60
N PHE A 42 19.38 12.82 -11.27
CA PHE A 42 18.58 13.87 -10.62
C PHE A 42 17.15 13.86 -11.14
N PRO A 43 16.14 13.94 -10.26
CA PRO A 43 14.79 14.22 -10.70
C PRO A 43 14.75 15.63 -11.30
N PHE A 44 13.85 15.88 -12.26
CA PHE A 44 13.70 17.24 -12.81
C PHE A 44 13.07 18.24 -11.83
N THR A 45 12.65 17.78 -10.66
CA THR A 45 12.06 18.60 -9.59
C THR A 45 13.11 19.21 -8.66
N GLU A 46 14.39 18.85 -8.79
CA GLU A 46 15.47 19.33 -7.94
C GLU A 46 16.71 19.72 -8.77
N GLU A 47 17.44 20.75 -8.33
CA GLU A 47 18.73 21.09 -8.92
C GLU A 47 19.80 20.06 -8.52
N GLY A 48 20.55 19.58 -9.51
CA GLY A 48 21.62 18.60 -9.33
C GLY A 48 22.99 19.15 -9.68
N GLN A 49 24.02 18.75 -8.93
CA GLN A 49 25.42 19.00 -9.27
C GLN A 49 26.15 17.68 -9.51
N VAL A 50 26.91 17.61 -10.59
CA VAL A 50 27.78 16.49 -10.94
C VAL A 50 29.19 17.01 -11.13
N ASP A 51 30.15 16.35 -10.51
CA ASP A 51 31.56 16.57 -10.80
C ASP A 51 32.02 15.65 -11.93
N PHE A 52 32.42 16.25 -13.05
CA PHE A 52 33.02 15.54 -14.19
C PHE A 52 34.55 15.67 -14.23
N SER A 53 35.19 16.12 -13.14
CA SER A 53 36.64 16.29 -13.09
C SER A 53 37.38 14.99 -13.41
N GLY A 54 38.30 15.05 -14.37
CA GLY A 54 39.08 13.90 -14.83
C GLY A 54 38.38 13.02 -15.89
N MET A 55 37.13 13.32 -16.25
CA MET A 55 36.40 12.66 -17.35
C MET A 55 36.78 13.32 -18.69
N LYS A 56 36.89 12.53 -19.77
CA LYS A 56 37.05 13.03 -21.15
C LYS A 56 35.76 12.96 -21.96
N TYR A 57 34.83 12.11 -21.54
CA TYR A 57 33.49 11.95 -22.09
C TYR A 57 32.45 12.29 -21.03
N ALA A 58 31.45 13.09 -21.39
CA ALA A 58 30.27 13.35 -20.57
C ALA A 58 29.00 13.45 -21.43
N HIS A 59 27.93 12.79 -20.98
CA HIS A 59 26.63 12.87 -21.62
C HIS A 59 25.53 13.05 -20.57
N LEU A 60 24.59 13.95 -20.86
CA LEU A 60 23.32 14.09 -20.12
C LEU A 60 22.18 13.65 -21.01
N TYR A 61 21.42 12.65 -20.58
CA TYR A 61 20.20 12.21 -21.26
C TYR A 61 19.02 12.17 -20.30
N ALA A 62 17.82 12.39 -20.85
CA ALA A 62 16.59 12.16 -20.12
C ALA A 62 16.27 10.67 -20.15
N LYS A 63 15.92 10.10 -19.00
CA LYS A 63 15.47 8.72 -18.88
C LYS A 63 14.08 8.69 -18.30
N GLU A 64 13.21 7.89 -18.92
CA GLU A 64 11.86 7.67 -18.41
C GLU A 64 11.92 7.04 -17.01
N LEU A 65 11.14 7.63 -16.11
CA LEU A 65 10.75 7.07 -14.83
C LEU A 65 9.40 6.42 -15.02
N SER A 66 9.34 5.11 -14.83
CA SER A 66 8.05 4.45 -14.58
C SER A 66 7.52 4.93 -13.23
N SER A 67 6.28 5.38 -13.15
CA SER A 67 5.57 5.54 -11.88
C SER A 67 5.59 4.21 -11.10
N PRO A 68 5.67 4.25 -9.76
CA PRO A 68 5.46 3.03 -8.99
C PRO A 68 4.05 2.49 -9.25
N ALA A 69 3.87 1.18 -9.22
CA ALA A 69 2.59 0.52 -9.38
C ALA A 69 2.50 -0.66 -8.41
N ILE A 70 1.35 -0.80 -7.74
CA ILE A 70 1.08 -1.96 -6.90
C ILE A 70 0.70 -3.12 -7.80
N VAL A 71 1.48 -4.19 -7.75
CA VAL A 71 1.22 -5.40 -8.52
C VAL A 71 0.08 -6.18 -7.87
N ASN A 72 -0.84 -6.68 -8.69
CA ASN A 72 -1.97 -7.52 -8.27
C ASN A 72 -2.79 -6.92 -7.12
N ALA A 73 -3.10 -5.61 -7.18
CA ALA A 73 -3.83 -4.93 -6.11
C ALA A 73 -5.17 -5.59 -5.72
N ALA A 74 -5.85 -6.26 -6.66
CA ALA A 74 -7.07 -7.01 -6.37
C ALA A 74 -6.85 -8.16 -5.35
N ASP A 75 -5.64 -8.72 -5.29
CA ASP A 75 -5.27 -9.73 -4.30
C ASP A 75 -5.12 -9.11 -2.91
N LEU A 76 -4.94 -7.81 -2.79
CA LEU A 76 -4.80 -7.11 -1.50
C LEU A 76 -6.13 -6.80 -0.82
N ASN A 77 -7.27 -7.17 -1.43
CA ASN A 77 -8.57 -7.10 -0.78
C ASN A 77 -8.57 -7.86 0.55
N ILE A 78 -9.13 -7.22 1.58
CA ILE A 78 -9.25 -7.76 2.92
C ILE A 78 -10.66 -8.31 3.09
N PRO A 79 -10.85 -9.59 3.46
CA PRO A 79 -12.17 -10.16 3.65
C PRO A 79 -12.90 -9.54 4.86
N ALA A 80 -14.20 -9.79 4.99
CA ALA A 80 -14.92 -9.50 6.22
C ALA A 80 -14.33 -10.30 7.41
N GLY A 81 -14.59 -9.84 8.63
CA GLY A 81 -14.16 -10.54 9.85
C GLY A 81 -14.87 -10.00 11.07
N ILE A 82 -14.41 -10.40 12.25
CA ILE A 82 -15.05 -10.05 13.52
C ILE A 82 -14.26 -9.01 14.31
N VAL A 83 -14.91 -8.34 15.25
CA VAL A 83 -14.28 -7.35 16.14
C VAL A 83 -13.09 -7.94 16.90
N GLY A 84 -12.02 -7.14 17.04
CA GLY A 84 -10.84 -7.50 17.83
C GLY A 84 -9.87 -8.50 17.19
N ASP A 85 -10.22 -9.12 16.06
CA ASP A 85 -9.32 -10.01 15.32
C ASP A 85 -8.28 -9.25 14.48
N ASN A 86 -7.19 -9.95 14.14
CA ASN A 86 -6.16 -9.40 13.27
C ASN A 86 -6.16 -10.11 11.91
N TYR A 87 -5.93 -9.36 10.85
CA TYR A 87 -5.69 -9.88 9.51
C TYR A 87 -4.29 -9.54 9.04
N LYS A 88 -3.61 -10.52 8.43
CA LYS A 88 -2.32 -10.33 7.74
C LYS A 88 -2.38 -11.04 6.40
N LYS A 89 -2.00 -10.33 5.33
CA LYS A 89 -1.93 -10.93 4.00
C LYS A 89 -0.84 -12.02 3.97
N GLY A 90 -1.07 -13.07 3.18
CA GLY A 90 -0.12 -14.19 3.06
C GLY A 90 1.13 -13.88 2.20
N HIS A 91 1.14 -12.76 1.48
CA HIS A 91 2.26 -12.32 0.64
C HIS A 91 2.52 -10.83 0.83
N SER A 92 3.75 -10.41 0.57
CA SER A 92 4.15 -9.01 0.61
C SER A 92 3.47 -8.22 -0.51
N VAL A 93 3.20 -6.94 -0.24
CA VAL A 93 2.84 -5.96 -1.27
C VAL A 93 4.04 -5.80 -2.20
N MET A 94 3.82 -6.06 -3.48
CA MET A 94 4.84 -5.88 -4.53
C MET A 94 4.61 -4.55 -5.22
N ILE A 95 5.69 -3.78 -5.37
CA ILE A 95 5.71 -2.52 -6.10
C ILE A 95 6.67 -2.69 -7.27
N GLU A 96 6.19 -2.41 -8.47
CA GLU A 96 7.00 -2.34 -9.68
C GLU A 96 7.13 -0.89 -10.13
N GLY A 97 8.23 -0.57 -10.82
CA GLY A 97 8.53 0.81 -11.20
C GLY A 97 8.86 1.72 -10.02
N GLY A 98 8.98 3.01 -10.31
CA GLY A 98 9.51 4.02 -9.39
C GLY A 98 10.95 3.74 -8.94
N THR A 99 11.44 4.58 -8.02
CA THR A 99 12.71 4.33 -7.34
C THR A 99 12.53 4.38 -5.82
N GLY A 100 12.91 3.29 -5.15
CA GLY A 100 12.87 3.23 -3.68
C GLY A 100 13.81 4.23 -3.00
N PRO A 101 13.59 4.57 -1.71
CA PRO A 101 12.56 4.01 -0.83
C PRO A 101 11.14 4.49 -1.18
N TYR A 102 10.15 3.64 -0.92
CA TYR A 102 8.74 3.95 -1.14
C TYR A 102 8.05 4.38 0.16
N THR A 103 7.11 5.31 0.04
CA THR A 103 6.18 5.69 1.10
C THR A 103 4.76 5.29 0.70
N VAL A 104 4.02 4.65 1.60
CA VAL A 104 2.66 4.14 1.35
C VAL A 104 1.67 4.91 2.21
N SER A 105 0.54 5.28 1.62
CA SER A 105 -0.56 5.95 2.32
C SER A 105 -1.92 5.37 1.90
N PHE A 106 -2.93 5.56 2.74
CA PHE A 106 -4.27 5.02 2.57
C PHE A 106 -5.30 6.15 2.62
N SER A 107 -6.24 6.16 1.67
CA SER A 107 -7.33 7.14 1.61
C SER A 107 -8.66 6.48 1.23
N PRO A 108 -9.73 6.60 2.05
CA PRO A 108 -9.74 7.23 3.37
C PRO A 108 -8.81 6.49 4.35
N GLN A 109 -8.41 7.16 5.43
CA GLN A 109 -7.60 6.53 6.46
C GLN A 109 -8.44 5.49 7.20
N VAL A 110 -7.90 4.28 7.33
CA VAL A 110 -8.52 3.17 8.07
C VAL A 110 -7.69 2.89 9.31
N LYS A 111 -8.28 3.05 10.49
CA LYS A 111 -7.61 2.76 11.76
C LYS A 111 -7.20 1.27 11.80
N GLY A 112 -5.95 1.00 12.16
CA GLY A 112 -5.41 -0.37 12.23
C GLY A 112 -4.92 -0.94 10.90
N LEU A 113 -5.19 -0.28 9.76
CA LEU A 113 -4.67 -0.70 8.45
C LEU A 113 -3.26 -0.13 8.25
N SER A 114 -2.30 -0.99 7.94
CA SER A 114 -0.92 -0.57 7.67
C SER A 114 -0.14 -1.59 6.83
N ILE A 115 1.09 -1.23 6.46
CA ILE A 115 2.10 -2.15 5.92
C ILE A 115 3.12 -2.40 7.02
N ASP A 116 3.42 -3.68 7.30
CA ASP A 116 4.41 -4.05 8.32
C ASP A 116 5.87 -3.95 7.81
N ALA A 117 6.85 -4.21 8.69
CA ALA A 117 8.28 -4.15 8.35
C ALA A 117 8.73 -5.16 7.28
N TYR A 118 7.91 -6.17 6.98
CA TYR A 118 8.16 -7.17 5.94
C TYR A 118 7.31 -6.92 4.68
N ASN A 119 6.73 -5.72 4.56
CA ASN A 119 5.87 -5.28 3.46
C ASN A 119 4.55 -6.04 3.34
N TYR A 120 4.04 -6.66 4.40
CA TYR A 120 2.72 -7.30 4.37
C TYR A 120 1.63 -6.29 4.74
N LEU A 121 0.51 -6.33 4.02
CA LEU A 121 -0.70 -5.62 4.41
C LEU A 121 -1.28 -6.28 5.68
N VAL A 122 -1.44 -5.48 6.72
CA VAL A 122 -1.99 -5.89 8.01
C VAL A 122 -3.17 -5.01 8.39
N TYR A 123 -4.15 -5.60 9.06
CA TYR A 123 -5.32 -4.90 9.57
C TYR A 123 -5.67 -5.38 10.97
N GLU A 124 -5.43 -4.52 11.95
CA GLU A 124 -5.93 -4.69 13.32
C GLU A 124 -7.39 -4.25 13.35
N ARG A 125 -8.32 -5.21 13.44
CA ARG A 125 -9.75 -4.87 13.39
C ARG A 125 -10.15 -4.11 14.65
N PRO A 126 -10.98 -3.05 14.53
CA PRO A 126 -11.50 -2.34 15.68
C PRO A 126 -12.32 -3.25 16.60
N GLY A 127 -12.49 -2.81 17.85
CA GLY A 127 -13.37 -3.45 18.83
C GLY A 127 -14.86 -3.18 18.60
N GLU A 128 -15.20 -2.29 17.67
CA GLU A 128 -16.57 -1.98 17.26
C GLU A 128 -16.84 -2.38 15.81
N PRO A 129 -18.12 -2.68 15.45
CA PRO A 129 -18.49 -2.93 14.06
C PRO A 129 -18.17 -1.76 13.15
N VAL A 130 -17.69 -2.06 11.94
CA VAL A 130 -17.52 -1.08 10.87
C VAL A 130 -17.98 -1.66 9.54
N GLU A 131 -18.61 -0.83 8.72
CA GLU A 131 -19.03 -1.21 7.37
C GLU A 131 -17.82 -1.45 6.46
N ALA A 132 -18.02 -2.25 5.41
CA ALA A 132 -17.01 -2.43 4.39
C ALA A 132 -16.72 -1.10 3.67
N GLN A 133 -15.48 -0.87 3.28
CA GLN A 133 -15.06 0.36 2.62
C GLN A 133 -14.03 0.11 1.53
N THR A 134 -14.07 0.95 0.49
CA THR A 134 -13.04 0.98 -0.55
C THR A 134 -11.95 1.97 -0.14
N VAL A 135 -10.70 1.54 -0.22
CA VAL A 135 -9.52 2.32 0.13
C VAL A 135 -8.60 2.42 -1.07
N THR A 136 -8.17 3.63 -1.38
CA THR A 136 -7.08 3.89 -2.31
C THR A 136 -5.76 3.81 -1.56
N ILE A 137 -4.89 2.91 -2.00
CA ILE A 137 -3.50 2.86 -1.60
C ILE A 137 -2.71 3.74 -2.57
N THR A 138 -1.96 4.69 -2.04
CA THR A 138 -1.02 5.51 -2.82
C THR A 138 0.40 5.15 -2.44
N VAL A 139 1.20 4.73 -3.41
CA VAL A 139 2.64 4.52 -3.27
C VAL A 139 3.34 5.72 -3.88
N THR A 140 4.20 6.37 -3.10
CA THR A 140 5.03 7.47 -3.56
C THR A 140 6.49 7.06 -3.48
N ASP A 141 7.21 7.20 -4.58
CA ASP A 141 8.64 6.89 -4.63
C ASP A 141 9.50 8.06 -4.11
N GLN A 142 10.83 7.89 -4.08
CA GLN A 142 11.73 8.92 -3.55
C GLN A 142 11.69 10.22 -4.35
N TYR A 143 11.33 10.14 -5.64
CA TYR A 143 11.24 11.26 -6.57
C TYR A 143 9.84 11.86 -6.69
N LYS A 144 8.94 11.52 -5.75
CA LYS A 144 7.55 12.00 -5.66
C LYS A 144 6.65 11.54 -6.81
N MET A 145 7.06 10.52 -7.56
CA MET A 145 6.18 9.84 -8.50
C MET A 145 5.19 8.97 -7.72
N THR A 146 3.94 8.94 -8.17
CA THR A 146 2.88 8.24 -7.45
C THR A 146 2.21 7.18 -8.31
N GLY A 147 1.87 6.07 -7.66
CA GLY A 147 1.00 5.03 -8.16
C GLY A 147 -0.16 4.85 -7.22
N THR A 148 -1.32 4.49 -7.76
CA THR A 148 -2.51 4.21 -6.95
C THR A 148 -3.11 2.87 -7.32
N ALA A 149 -3.68 2.21 -6.32
CA ALA A 149 -4.57 1.10 -6.53
C ALA A 149 -5.69 1.10 -5.48
N THR A 150 -6.83 0.50 -5.81
CA THR A 150 -7.95 0.39 -4.90
C THR A 150 -8.06 -1.02 -4.34
N ILE A 151 -8.35 -1.11 -3.04
CA ILE A 151 -8.68 -2.35 -2.34
C ILE A 151 -9.99 -2.19 -1.61
N THR A 152 -10.65 -3.31 -1.32
CA THR A 152 -11.76 -3.37 -0.38
C THR A 152 -11.24 -3.81 0.98
N VAL A 153 -11.69 -3.11 2.02
CA VAL A 153 -11.55 -3.53 3.40
C VAL A 153 -12.92 -4.04 3.85
N GLY A 154 -13.03 -5.35 4.01
CA GLY A 154 -14.28 -6.00 4.38
C GLY A 154 -14.79 -5.58 5.76
N ALA A 155 -16.11 -5.65 5.92
CA ALA A 155 -16.79 -5.26 7.15
C ALA A 155 -16.24 -6.00 8.38
N VAL A 156 -16.38 -5.34 9.52
CA VAL A 156 -16.08 -5.92 10.84
C VAL A 156 -17.40 -6.06 11.57
N GLU A 157 -17.71 -7.28 11.99
CA GLU A 157 -18.97 -7.60 12.65
C GLU A 157 -18.75 -8.11 14.07
N VAL A 158 -19.77 -8.04 14.90
CA VAL A 158 -19.75 -8.71 16.21
C VAL A 158 -20.15 -10.17 15.98
N PRO A 159 -19.43 -11.15 16.59
CA PRO A 159 -19.82 -12.55 16.54
C PRO A 159 -21.29 -12.75 16.92
N ARG A 160 -21.96 -13.62 16.18
CA ARG A 160 -23.35 -13.97 16.47
C ARG A 160 -23.51 -15.48 16.66
N TYR A 161 -24.41 -15.82 17.58
CA TYR A 161 -24.66 -17.17 18.04
C TYR A 161 -26.11 -17.55 17.78
N GLN A 162 -26.34 -18.84 17.56
CA GLN A 162 -27.67 -19.42 17.52
C GLN A 162 -27.90 -20.24 18.78
N VAL A 163 -29.10 -20.12 19.36
CA VAL A 163 -29.53 -20.95 20.49
C VAL A 163 -30.48 -22.01 19.97
N ALA A 164 -30.13 -23.27 20.18
CA ALA A 164 -30.98 -24.41 19.87
C ALA A 164 -31.57 -25.00 21.15
N VAL A 165 -32.88 -25.27 21.15
CA VAL A 165 -33.61 -25.86 22.27
C VAL A 165 -34.32 -27.14 21.79
N ASN A 166 -34.00 -28.28 22.40
CA ASN A 166 -34.51 -29.59 21.96
C ASN A 166 -35.92 -29.95 22.49
N SER A 167 -36.33 -29.38 23.63
CA SER A 167 -37.64 -29.67 24.27
C SER A 167 -38.20 -28.43 24.98
N GLY A 168 -38.48 -27.42 24.17
CA GLY A 168 -38.92 -26.10 24.60
C GLY A 168 -38.92 -25.12 23.43
N GLN A 169 -39.05 -23.83 23.75
CA GLN A 169 -39.02 -22.75 22.78
C GLN A 169 -38.19 -21.58 23.29
N VAL A 170 -37.52 -20.90 22.36
CA VAL A 170 -36.93 -19.58 22.63
C VAL A 170 -38.03 -18.54 22.50
N LEU A 171 -38.33 -17.82 23.58
CA LEU A 171 -39.44 -16.88 23.65
C LEU A 171 -39.16 -15.58 22.88
N ASN A 172 -37.90 -15.18 22.78
CA ASN A 172 -37.48 -14.03 21.97
C ASN A 172 -37.50 -14.33 20.45
N GLY A 173 -38.02 -15.49 20.04
CA GLY A 173 -38.04 -15.98 18.66
C GLY A 173 -36.70 -16.61 18.22
N PRO A 174 -36.66 -17.29 17.06
CA PRO A 174 -35.40 -17.78 16.49
C PRO A 174 -34.55 -16.57 16.06
N GLY A 175 -33.50 -16.26 16.81
CA GLY A 175 -32.66 -15.09 16.59
C GLY A 175 -31.17 -15.41 16.52
N SER A 176 -30.41 -14.49 15.92
CA SER A 176 -28.95 -14.49 15.93
C SER A 176 -28.46 -13.51 16.99
N TYR A 177 -28.00 -14.05 18.12
CA TYR A 177 -27.67 -13.32 19.35
C TYR A 177 -26.21 -12.91 19.39
N LYS A 178 -25.91 -11.77 20.00
CA LYS A 178 -24.55 -11.36 20.33
C LYS A 178 -24.20 -11.77 21.76
N GLU A 179 -22.91 -11.74 22.09
CA GLU A 179 -22.50 -11.87 23.49
C GLU A 179 -23.14 -10.76 24.35
N GLY A 180 -23.66 -11.15 25.52
CA GLY A 180 -24.37 -10.25 26.43
C GLY A 180 -25.87 -10.12 26.18
N ASP A 181 -26.40 -10.65 25.08
CA ASP A 181 -27.85 -10.71 24.86
C ASP A 181 -28.50 -11.66 25.87
N THR A 182 -29.61 -11.24 26.49
CA THR A 182 -30.45 -12.12 27.29
C THR A 182 -31.35 -12.95 26.37
N VAL A 183 -31.32 -14.28 26.54
CA VAL A 183 -32.20 -15.21 25.83
C VAL A 183 -33.15 -15.87 26.82
N GLU A 184 -34.45 -15.69 26.62
CA GLU A 184 -35.50 -16.33 27.40
C GLU A 184 -35.94 -17.63 26.74
N ILE A 185 -35.91 -18.72 27.52
CA ILE A 185 -36.31 -20.06 27.09
C ILE A 185 -37.45 -20.58 27.97
N GLN A 186 -38.37 -21.31 27.35
CA GLN A 186 -39.47 -21.97 28.04
C GLN A 186 -39.46 -23.47 27.72
N SER A 187 -39.56 -24.30 28.75
CA SER A 187 -39.68 -25.75 28.58
C SER A 187 -41.03 -26.15 28.01
N THR A 188 -41.10 -27.33 27.39
CA THR A 188 -42.36 -27.96 26.99
C THR A 188 -42.39 -29.40 27.50
N PRO A 189 -43.35 -29.77 28.38
CA PRO A 189 -44.41 -28.94 28.97
C PRO A 189 -43.86 -27.88 29.96
N SER A 190 -44.56 -26.76 30.10
CA SER A 190 -44.07 -25.60 30.87
C SER A 190 -44.13 -25.78 32.39
N ALA A 191 -44.90 -26.74 32.90
CA ALA A 191 -45.10 -26.98 34.33
C ALA A 191 -44.35 -28.24 34.80
N GLY A 192 -43.60 -28.11 35.90
CA GLY A 192 -42.96 -29.24 36.59
C GLY A 192 -41.63 -29.72 36.01
N THR A 193 -41.13 -29.08 34.96
CA THR A 193 -39.83 -29.41 34.34
C THR A 193 -38.74 -28.43 34.76
N ARG A 194 -37.51 -28.93 34.93
CA ARG A 194 -36.29 -28.14 35.15
C ARG A 194 -35.41 -28.21 33.92
N PHE A 195 -34.75 -27.11 33.56
CA PHE A 195 -33.63 -27.15 32.62
C PHE A 195 -32.43 -27.76 33.34
N ASP A 196 -31.97 -28.93 32.88
CA ASP A 196 -30.67 -29.47 33.28
C ASP A 196 -29.61 -28.94 32.28
N HIS A 197 -28.44 -28.57 32.81
CA HIS A 197 -27.33 -27.96 32.09
C HIS A 197 -26.33 -29.02 31.62
#